data_AF-A0A2J8SSM8-F1
#
_entry.id   AF-A0A2J8SSM8-F1
#
_cell.length_a   1.000
_cell.length_b   1.000
_cell.length_c   1.000
_cell.angle_alpha   90.00
_cell.angle_beta   90.00
_cell.angle_gamma   90.00
#
_symmetry.space_group_name_H-M   'P 1'
#
loop_
_entity.id
_entity.type
_entity.pdbx_description
1 polymer ?
#
loop_
_entity_poly.entity_id
_entity_poly.type
_entity_poly.pdbx_seq_one_letter_code
_entity_poly.pdbx_strand_id
1 'polypeptide(L)'
;ETKRHADHVRRHGILQFLHIYHAVKDRHKDVLKWGDEVEYMLVSFDHENKKVRLVLSGEKVLETLQEKGERTNPNHPTLWRPEYGSYMIEGTPGQPYGGTMSEFNTVEANMRKRRKEATSILEENQALCTITSFPSTLTRNIRHRRGEKVVINVPIFKDKNTPSPFIETFPE
;
A
#
# COMPACT_ATOMS: atom_id res chain seq x y z
N GLU A 1 5.60 24.80 -12.39
CA GLU A 1 4.64 25.73 -11.72
C GLU A 1 4.72 25.71 -10.19
N THR A 2 4.76 24.55 -9.54
CA THR A 2 4.75 24.45 -8.05
C THR A 2 6.07 24.81 -7.36
N LYS A 3 7.22 24.69 -8.06
CA LYS A 3 8.56 24.95 -7.50
C LYS A 3 8.72 26.35 -6.87
N ARG A 4 8.08 27.38 -7.44
CA ARG A 4 8.11 28.76 -6.91
C ARG A 4 7.47 28.92 -5.53
N HIS A 5 6.66 27.95 -5.10
CA HIS A 5 5.99 27.95 -3.81
C HIS A 5 6.73 27.09 -2.76
N ALA A 6 7.90 26.53 -3.08
CA ALA A 6 8.61 25.63 -2.17
C ALA A 6 8.94 26.28 -0.81
N ASP A 7 9.38 27.54 -0.80
CA ASP A 7 9.65 28.29 0.43
C ASP A 7 8.38 28.57 1.23
N HIS A 8 7.29 28.89 0.54
CA HIS A 8 5.98 29.09 1.17
C HIS A 8 5.51 27.80 1.87
N VAL A 9 5.56 26.66 1.19
CA VAL A 9 5.17 25.36 1.75
C VAL A 9 6.04 25.00 2.95
N ARG A 10 7.37 25.15 2.87
CA ARG A 10 8.28 24.89 4.00
C ARG A 10 7.96 25.76 5.20
N ARG A 11 7.83 27.07 4.99
CA ARG A 11 7.52 28.03 6.06
C ARG A 11 6.20 27.69 6.74
N HIS A 12 5.14 27.45 5.97
CA HIS A 12 3.83 27.13 6.52
C HIS A 12 3.81 25.75 7.21
N GLY A 13 4.55 24.76 6.70
CA GLY A 13 4.72 23.47 7.36
C GLY A 13 5.38 23.59 8.74
N ILE A 14 6.43 24.42 8.87
CA ILE A 14 7.07 24.70 10.16
C ILE A 14 6.08 25.38 11.12
N LEU A 15 5.31 26.36 10.64
CA LEU A 15 4.32 27.04 11.47
C LEU A 15 3.23 26.07 11.95
N GLN A 16 2.73 25.20 11.07
CA GLN A 16 1.76 24.15 11.44
C GLN A 16 2.35 23.20 12.47
N PHE A 17 3.60 22.76 12.30
CA PHE A 17 4.30 21.94 13.27
C PHE A 17 4.40 22.62 14.64
N LEU A 18 4.81 23.90 14.69
CA LEU A 18 4.91 24.66 15.94
C LEU A 18 3.54 24.80 16.63
N HIS A 19 2.48 25.06 15.86
CA HIS A 19 1.12 25.12 16.42
C HIS A 19 0.68 23.79 17.02
N ILE A 20 0.89 22.68 16.30
CA ILE A 20 0.55 21.35 16.80
C ILE A 20 1.37 21.06 18.07
N TYR A 21 2.69 21.27 18.02
CA TYR A 21 3.57 21.07 19.17
C TYR A 21 3.09 21.86 20.39
N HIS A 22 2.84 23.17 20.26
CA HIS A 22 2.36 23.97 21.38
C HIS A 22 0.97 23.58 21.87
N ALA A 23 0.10 23.07 20.99
CA ALA A 23 -1.24 22.61 21.37
C ALA A 23 -1.22 21.29 22.15
N VAL A 24 -0.27 20.39 21.89
CA VAL A 24 -0.27 19.04 22.49
C VAL A 24 0.97 18.69 23.32
N LYS A 25 1.97 19.56 23.45
CA LYS A 25 3.23 19.29 24.18
C LYS A 25 3.03 18.88 25.64
N ASP A 26 1.97 19.38 26.28
CA ASP A 26 1.67 19.14 27.69
C ASP A 26 0.62 18.02 27.88
N ARG A 27 0.27 17.31 26.79
CA ARG A 27 -0.65 16.16 26.83
C ARG A 27 -0.02 15.03 27.63
N HIS A 28 -0.78 14.48 28.56
CA HIS A 28 -0.37 13.41 29.46
C HIS A 28 -1.52 12.40 29.60
N LYS A 29 -1.22 11.22 30.17
CA LYS A 29 -2.17 10.09 30.33
C LYS A 29 -2.66 9.50 29.00
N ASP A 30 -1.85 9.60 27.95
CA ASP A 30 -2.10 8.82 26.73
C ASP A 30 -2.01 7.33 27.07
N VAL A 31 -3.00 6.57 26.62
CA VAL A 31 -2.98 5.12 26.68
C VAL A 31 -2.30 4.56 25.44
N LEU A 32 -1.61 3.42 25.58
CA LEU A 32 -0.99 2.76 24.43
C LEU A 32 -2.07 2.36 23.42
N LYS A 33 -2.08 3.07 22.30
CA LYS A 33 -2.87 2.79 21.12
C LYS A 33 -1.92 2.48 19.97
N TRP A 34 -2.25 1.47 19.20
CA TRP A 34 -1.44 1.01 18.09
C TRP A 34 -2.30 0.34 17.02
N GLY A 35 -1.75 0.11 15.85
CA GLY A 35 -2.41 -0.52 14.72
C GLY A 35 -1.38 -1.02 13.74
N ASP A 36 -1.77 -1.96 12.89
CA ASP A 36 -0.97 -2.41 11.76
C ASP A 36 -1.51 -1.83 10.44
N GLU A 37 -0.62 -1.69 9.47
CA GLU A 37 -0.94 -1.32 8.09
C GLU A 37 -0.40 -2.43 7.19
N VAL A 38 -1.27 -2.96 6.33
CA VAL A 38 -0.92 -4.07 5.43
C VAL A 38 -1.25 -3.66 4.00
N GLU A 39 -0.23 -3.69 3.15
CA GLU A 39 -0.36 -3.48 1.72
C GLU A 39 -0.67 -4.80 1.00
N TYR A 40 -1.52 -4.70 -0.02
CA TYR A 40 -1.94 -5.82 -0.83
C TYR A 40 -1.78 -5.50 -2.30
N MET A 41 -1.38 -6.49 -3.10
CA MET A 41 -1.40 -6.45 -4.55
C MET A 41 -2.58 -7.28 -5.07
N LEU A 42 -3.34 -6.70 -6.00
CA LEU A 42 -4.39 -7.37 -6.75
C LEU A 42 -3.78 -8.12 -7.92
N VAL A 43 -4.00 -9.42 -7.97
CA VAL A 43 -3.46 -10.31 -9.01
C VAL A 43 -4.57 -11.05 -9.72
N SER A 44 -4.42 -11.28 -11.02
CA SER A 44 -5.29 -12.11 -11.84
C SER A 44 -4.51 -13.30 -12.38
N PHE A 45 -5.14 -14.48 -12.30
CA PHE A 45 -4.61 -15.75 -12.79
C PHE A 45 -5.25 -16.10 -14.13
N ASP A 46 -4.41 -16.26 -15.13
CA ASP A 46 -4.75 -16.74 -16.46
C ASP A 46 -4.22 -18.16 -16.58
N HIS A 47 -5.05 -19.12 -16.14
CA HIS A 47 -4.67 -20.53 -16.05
C HIS A 47 -4.43 -21.16 -17.43
N GLU A 48 -5.18 -20.73 -18.44
CA GLU A 48 -5.02 -21.20 -19.82
C GLU A 48 -3.63 -20.85 -20.37
N ASN A 49 -3.21 -19.59 -20.22
CA ASN A 49 -1.92 -19.12 -20.72
C ASN A 49 -0.77 -19.25 -19.71
N LYS A 50 -1.04 -19.80 -18.52
CA LYS A 50 -0.08 -19.93 -17.41
C LYS A 50 0.57 -18.59 -17.05
N LYS A 51 -0.23 -17.53 -16.99
CA LYS A 51 0.23 -16.15 -16.70
C LYS A 51 -0.43 -15.62 -15.43
N VAL A 52 0.31 -14.80 -14.71
CA VAL A 52 -0.19 -14.01 -13.58
C VAL A 52 0.07 -12.54 -13.89
N ARG A 53 -0.93 -11.70 -13.70
CA ARG A 53 -0.86 -10.25 -14.01
C ARG A 53 -1.38 -9.43 -12.84
N LEU A 54 -0.87 -8.21 -12.72
CA LEU A 54 -1.41 -7.22 -11.78
C LEU A 54 -2.74 -6.66 -12.33
N VAL A 55 -3.72 -6.52 -11.45
CA VAL A 55 -5.04 -5.97 -11.78
C VAL A 55 -5.03 -4.47 -11.50
N LEU A 56 -5.17 -3.64 -12.51
CA LEU A 56 -4.98 -2.19 -12.40
C LEU A 56 -6.23 -1.41 -11.92
N SER A 57 -7.19 -2.09 -11.29
CA SER A 57 -8.49 -1.54 -10.88
C SER A 57 -8.62 -1.27 -9.37
N GLY A 58 -7.49 -1.07 -8.68
CA GLY A 58 -7.43 -0.82 -7.24
C GLY A 58 -8.31 0.33 -6.77
N GLU A 59 -8.44 1.41 -7.56
CA GLU A 59 -9.34 2.53 -7.25
C GLU A 59 -10.81 2.10 -7.15
N LYS A 60 -11.29 1.29 -8.10
CA LYS A 60 -12.68 0.78 -8.10
C LYS A 60 -12.93 -0.18 -6.93
N VAL A 61 -11.96 -1.04 -6.65
CA VAL A 61 -12.00 -1.97 -5.51
C VAL A 61 -12.06 -1.17 -4.20
N LEU A 62 -11.21 -0.15 -4.06
CA LEU A 62 -11.15 0.74 -2.90
C LEU A 62 -12.46 1.49 -2.70
N GLU A 63 -13.04 2.10 -3.75
CA GLU A 63 -14.32 2.81 -3.66
C GLU A 63 -15.42 1.90 -3.11
N THR A 64 -15.53 0.69 -3.66
CA THR A 64 -16.50 -0.31 -3.22
C THR A 64 -16.30 -0.70 -1.75
N LEU A 65 -15.06 -0.86 -1.30
CA LEU A 65 -14.75 -1.21 0.09
C LEU A 65 -15.10 -0.07 1.05
N GLN A 66 -14.78 1.18 0.70
CA GLN A 66 -15.08 2.33 1.54
C GLN A 66 -16.59 2.59 1.64
N GLU A 67 -17.33 2.40 0.55
CA GLU A 67 -18.80 2.51 0.54
C GLU A 67 -19.46 1.46 1.44
N LYS A 68 -19.05 0.20 1.33
CA LYS A 68 -19.55 -0.88 2.20
C LYS A 68 -19.03 -0.79 3.63
N GLY A 69 -17.92 -0.08 3.83
CA GLY A 69 -17.17 0.04 5.07
C GLY A 69 -17.47 1.34 5.83
N GLU A 70 -16.44 2.16 5.99
CA GLU A 70 -16.46 3.33 6.88
C GLU A 70 -17.45 4.43 6.49
N ARG A 71 -17.83 4.53 5.21
CA ARG A 71 -18.82 5.53 4.76
C ARG A 71 -20.23 5.19 5.23
N THR A 72 -20.53 3.90 5.38
CA THR A 72 -21.84 3.42 5.86
C THR A 72 -21.84 3.17 7.36
N ASN A 73 -20.73 2.70 7.92
CA ASN A 73 -20.58 2.42 9.34
C ASN A 73 -19.30 3.08 9.90
N PRO A 74 -19.40 4.19 10.65
CA PRO A 74 -18.23 4.85 11.25
C PRO A 74 -17.41 3.95 12.19
N ASN A 75 -18.02 2.88 12.72
CA ASN A 75 -17.35 1.88 13.55
C ASN A 75 -17.04 0.59 12.76
N HIS A 76 -16.88 0.70 11.44
CA HIS A 76 -16.49 -0.42 10.61
C HIS A 76 -15.13 -0.97 11.09
N PRO A 77 -14.97 -2.30 11.24
CA PRO A 77 -13.81 -2.89 11.89
C PRO A 77 -12.54 -2.93 11.02
N THR A 78 -12.61 -2.47 9.78
CA THR A 78 -11.52 -2.42 8.80
C THR A 78 -11.62 -1.10 8.04
N LEU A 79 -10.48 -0.52 7.65
CA LEU A 79 -10.40 0.67 6.80
C LEU A 79 -9.51 0.37 5.60
N TRP A 80 -9.77 1.08 4.50
CA TRP A 80 -9.04 0.90 3.25
C TRP A 80 -8.53 2.22 2.67
N ARG A 81 -7.27 2.25 2.24
CA ARG A 81 -6.59 3.43 1.70
C ARG A 81 -5.96 3.14 0.34
N PRO A 82 -5.83 4.16 -0.54
CA PRO A 82 -5.14 4.01 -1.80
C PRO A 82 -3.62 3.89 -1.59
N GLU A 83 -2.96 3.16 -2.46
CA GLU A 83 -1.50 3.07 -2.52
C GLU A 83 -0.95 3.51 -3.88
N TYR A 84 0.38 3.63 -4.02
CA TYR A 84 1.03 4.15 -5.23
C TYR A 84 0.64 3.37 -6.50
N GLY A 85 0.60 2.04 -6.42
CA GLY A 85 0.23 1.19 -7.55
C GLY A 85 -1.28 1.16 -7.75
N SER A 86 -1.77 1.31 -8.99
CA SER A 86 -3.20 1.11 -9.29
C SER A 86 -3.66 -0.34 -9.09
N TYR A 87 -2.74 -1.25 -8.80
CA TYR A 87 -2.99 -2.63 -8.40
C TYR A 87 -2.85 -2.84 -6.88
N MET A 88 -2.64 -1.77 -6.11
CA MET A 88 -2.43 -1.85 -4.66
C MET A 88 -3.60 -1.25 -3.90
N ILE A 89 -3.89 -1.86 -2.75
CA ILE A 89 -4.75 -1.31 -1.71
C ILE A 89 -4.08 -1.55 -0.36
N GLU A 90 -4.29 -0.64 0.59
CA GLU A 90 -3.81 -0.77 1.95
C GLU A 90 -4.99 -0.97 2.90
N GLY A 91 -4.86 -1.91 3.83
CA GLY A 91 -5.87 -2.20 4.84
C GLY A 91 -5.35 -2.05 6.27
N THR A 92 -6.11 -1.38 7.12
CA THR A 92 -5.81 -1.16 8.55
C THR A 92 -6.97 -1.64 9.42
N PRO A 93 -6.80 -1.82 10.75
CA PRO A 93 -7.95 -1.99 11.63
C PRO A 93 -8.82 -0.73 11.64
N GLY A 94 -10.13 -0.94 11.83
CA GLY A 94 -11.17 0.09 11.97
C GLY A 94 -10.91 1.11 13.06
N GLN A 95 -10.32 0.62 14.15
CA GLN A 95 -9.99 1.37 15.34
C GLN A 95 -8.64 0.89 15.87
N PRO A 96 -7.88 1.76 16.55
CA PRO A 96 -6.61 1.36 17.13
C PRO A 96 -6.82 0.35 18.25
N TYR A 97 -5.97 -0.67 18.27
CA TYR A 97 -5.89 -1.66 19.33
C TYR A 97 -5.59 -1.01 20.68
N GLY A 98 -6.08 -1.64 21.74
CA GLY A 98 -5.72 -1.29 23.11
C GLY A 98 -4.30 -1.74 23.51
N GLY A 99 -3.84 -1.26 24.65
CA GLY A 99 -2.52 -1.60 25.21
C GLY A 99 -2.47 -2.88 26.04
N THR A 100 -3.56 -3.66 26.11
CA THR A 100 -3.61 -4.89 26.90
C THR A 100 -3.07 -6.08 26.10
N MET A 101 -2.52 -7.08 26.79
CA MET A 101 -1.99 -8.29 26.13
C MET A 101 -3.05 -9.06 25.33
N SER A 102 -4.32 -8.96 25.73
CA SER A 102 -5.43 -9.61 25.02
C SER A 102 -5.65 -9.07 23.60
N GLU A 103 -5.27 -7.83 23.33
CA GLU A 103 -5.48 -7.16 22.03
C GLU A 103 -4.62 -7.80 20.93
N PHE A 104 -3.44 -8.34 21.28
CA PHE A 104 -2.57 -9.05 20.34
C PHE A 104 -3.26 -10.28 19.72
N ASN A 105 -4.16 -10.93 20.45
CA ASN A 105 -4.92 -12.07 19.94
C ASN A 105 -5.97 -11.67 18.89
N THR A 106 -6.25 -10.38 18.72
CA THR A 106 -7.27 -9.88 17.77
C THR A 106 -6.69 -9.47 16.43
N VAL A 107 -5.37 -9.26 16.35
CA VAL A 107 -4.67 -8.73 15.17
C VAL A 107 -4.87 -9.65 13.96
N GLU A 108 -4.55 -10.94 14.10
CA GLU A 108 -4.70 -11.89 13.01
C GLU A 108 -6.17 -12.05 12.58
N ALA A 109 -7.10 -12.02 13.54
CA ALA A 109 -8.53 -12.08 13.23
C ALA A 109 -8.98 -10.87 12.41
N ASN A 110 -8.46 -9.67 12.71
CA ASN A 110 -8.71 -8.47 11.93
C ASN A 110 -8.08 -8.55 10.52
N MET A 111 -6.83 -9.00 10.40
CA MET A 111 -6.18 -9.23 9.11
C MET A 111 -6.95 -10.23 8.24
N ARG A 112 -7.44 -11.33 8.83
CA ARG A 112 -8.29 -12.31 8.14
C ARG A 112 -9.61 -11.68 7.69
N LYS A 113 -10.21 -10.79 8.49
CA LYS A 113 -11.42 -10.06 8.12
C LYS A 113 -11.18 -9.15 6.93
N ARG A 114 -10.12 -8.34 6.94
CA ARG A 114 -9.68 -7.51 5.80
C ARG A 114 -9.55 -8.35 4.53
N ARG A 115 -8.82 -9.47 4.61
CA ARG A 115 -8.63 -10.36 3.46
C ARG A 115 -9.96 -10.91 2.92
N LYS A 116 -10.84 -11.40 3.80
CA LYS A 116 -12.16 -11.93 3.39
C LYS A 116 -13.03 -10.87 2.72
N GLU A 117 -13.04 -9.66 3.28
CA GLU A 117 -13.84 -8.54 2.79
C GLU A 117 -13.39 -8.10 1.40
N ALA A 118 -12.09 -7.84 1.22
CA ALA A 118 -11.53 -7.49 -0.08
C ALA A 118 -11.70 -8.62 -1.10
N THR A 119 -11.45 -9.88 -0.74
CA THR A 119 -11.66 -11.02 -1.63
C THR A 119 -13.12 -11.17 -2.07
N SER A 120 -14.10 -10.79 -1.23
CA SER A 120 -15.54 -10.94 -1.56
C SER A 120 -16.02 -10.08 -2.73
N ILE A 121 -15.23 -9.09 -3.16
CA ILE A 121 -15.56 -8.19 -4.26
C ILE A 121 -14.66 -8.39 -5.49
N LEU A 122 -13.72 -9.35 -5.44
CA LEU A 122 -12.87 -9.68 -6.57
C LEU A 122 -13.54 -10.69 -7.50
N GLU A 123 -13.07 -10.76 -8.74
CA GLU A 123 -13.48 -11.78 -9.70
C GLU A 123 -12.92 -13.16 -9.29
N GLU A 124 -13.52 -14.24 -9.78
CA GLU A 124 -13.16 -15.62 -9.42
C GLU A 124 -11.69 -15.97 -9.74
N ASN A 125 -11.16 -15.39 -10.81
CA ASN A 125 -9.76 -15.56 -11.23
C ASN A 125 -8.80 -14.54 -10.60
N GLN A 126 -9.27 -13.72 -9.65
CA GLN A 126 -8.48 -12.70 -8.98
C GLN A 126 -8.21 -13.07 -7.52
N ALA A 127 -7.07 -12.61 -7.00
CA ALA A 127 -6.76 -12.76 -5.59
C ALA A 127 -6.06 -11.52 -5.03
N LEU A 128 -6.11 -11.44 -3.70
CA LEU A 128 -5.42 -10.44 -2.92
C LEU A 128 -4.14 -11.03 -2.33
N CYS A 129 -2.98 -10.54 -2.74
CA CYS A 129 -1.68 -11.06 -2.32
C CYS A 129 -0.92 -10.05 -1.46
N THR A 130 -0.44 -10.49 -0.30
CA THR A 130 0.50 -9.73 0.55
C THR A 130 1.92 -10.11 0.16
N ILE A 131 2.37 -9.61 -0.99
CA ILE A 131 3.72 -9.84 -1.52
C ILE A 131 4.47 -8.52 -1.53
N THR A 132 5.76 -8.55 -1.18
CA THR A 132 6.59 -7.34 -1.08
C THR A 132 7.07 -6.84 -2.44
N SER A 133 7.15 -7.72 -3.43
CA SER A 133 7.55 -7.40 -4.80
C SER A 133 6.88 -8.35 -5.77
N PHE A 134 6.31 -7.81 -6.85
CA PHE A 134 5.76 -8.61 -7.93
C PHE A 134 6.88 -8.98 -8.92
N PRO A 135 7.24 -10.27 -9.07
CA PRO A 135 8.48 -10.69 -9.75
C PRO A 135 8.66 -10.20 -11.19
N SER A 136 7.58 -9.91 -11.92
CA SER A 136 7.62 -9.48 -13.32
C SER A 136 7.32 -8.00 -13.53
N THR A 137 7.34 -7.18 -12.47
CA THR A 137 7.09 -5.73 -12.58
C THR A 137 8.11 -4.94 -11.79
N LEU A 138 9.21 -4.61 -12.45
CA LEU A 138 10.05 -3.49 -12.05
C LEU A 138 10.10 -2.50 -13.22
N THR A 139 9.64 -1.28 -12.97
CA THR A 139 10.16 -0.08 -13.65
C THR A 139 9.52 0.40 -14.98
N ARG A 140 8.18 0.47 -15.09
CA ARG A 140 7.55 1.33 -16.12
C ARG A 140 7.16 2.73 -15.61
N ASN A 141 6.53 2.85 -14.44
CA ASN A 141 5.88 4.11 -14.01
C ASN A 141 6.81 5.16 -13.37
N ILE A 142 7.94 4.76 -12.78
CA ILE A 142 8.89 5.68 -12.13
C ILE A 142 9.59 6.61 -13.16
N ARG A 143 9.52 6.27 -14.45
CA ARG A 143 10.25 6.92 -15.56
C ARG A 143 9.80 8.37 -15.86
N HIS A 144 8.56 8.75 -15.56
CA HIS A 144 7.99 10.02 -16.04
C HIS A 144 8.35 11.27 -15.21
N ARG A 145 8.79 11.13 -13.95
CA ARG A 145 8.86 12.29 -13.02
C ARG A 145 10.25 12.94 -12.89
N ARG A 146 11.32 12.23 -13.25
CA ARG A 146 12.70 12.62 -12.90
C ARG A 146 13.47 13.31 -14.04
N GLY A 147 12.99 13.25 -15.28
CA GLY A 147 13.71 13.75 -16.46
C GLY A 147 14.86 12.85 -16.93
N GLU A 148 15.15 11.79 -16.19
CA GLU A 148 16.10 10.72 -16.51
C GLU A 148 15.59 9.40 -15.93
N LYS A 149 16.04 8.25 -16.46
CA LYS A 149 15.63 6.93 -15.96
C LYS A 149 16.06 6.78 -14.50
N VAL A 150 15.13 6.46 -13.59
CA VAL A 150 15.53 5.93 -12.28
C VAL A 150 16.28 4.63 -12.53
N VAL A 151 17.52 4.58 -12.05
CA VAL A 151 18.39 3.40 -12.14
C VAL A 151 18.44 2.78 -10.76
N ILE A 152 17.92 1.57 -10.65
CA ILE A 152 18.07 0.70 -9.49
C ILE A 152 18.86 -0.51 -9.99
N ASN A 153 20.14 -0.58 -9.62
CA ASN A 153 21.00 -1.71 -9.98
C ASN A 153 20.91 -2.76 -8.88
N VAL A 154 20.24 -3.87 -9.15
CA VAL A 154 20.17 -5.03 -8.26
C VAL A 154 21.18 -6.08 -8.73
N PRO A 155 22.03 -6.63 -7.83
CA PRO A 155 22.94 -7.71 -8.20
C PRO A 155 22.18 -8.92 -8.78
N ILE A 156 22.57 -9.33 -9.99
CA ILE A 156 21.99 -10.51 -10.64
C ILE A 156 22.57 -11.79 -10.03
N PHE A 157 21.70 -12.74 -9.71
CA PHE A 157 22.11 -14.07 -9.30
C PHE A 157 22.82 -14.79 -10.46
N LYS A 158 24.05 -15.25 -10.22
CA LYS A 158 24.89 -15.93 -11.22
C LYS A 158 24.73 -17.45 -11.11
N ASP A 159 23.85 -18.00 -11.93
CA ASP A 159 23.76 -19.43 -12.19
C ASP A 159 24.70 -19.85 -13.34
N LYS A 160 24.85 -21.14 -13.60
CA LYS A 160 25.70 -21.74 -14.64
C LYS A 160 25.50 -21.10 -16.03
N ASN A 161 24.28 -20.67 -16.33
CA ASN A 161 23.89 -20.12 -17.63
C ASN A 161 23.53 -18.62 -17.57
N THR A 162 23.80 -17.91 -16.47
CA THR A 162 23.54 -16.45 -16.41
C THR A 162 24.53 -15.71 -17.33
N PRO A 163 24.06 -14.93 -18.33
CA PRO A 163 24.95 -14.19 -19.23
C PRO A 163 25.85 -13.18 -18.50
N SER A 164 27.03 -12.93 -19.07
CA SER A 164 27.96 -11.90 -18.59
C SER A 164 28.54 -11.10 -19.78
N PRO A 165 28.21 -9.81 -19.93
CA PRO A 165 27.32 -9.02 -19.07
C PRO A 165 25.85 -9.46 -19.20
N PHE A 166 25.09 -9.37 -18.11
CA PHE A 166 23.63 -9.52 -18.16
C PHE A 166 23.03 -8.24 -18.76
N ILE A 167 22.26 -8.38 -19.83
CA ILE A 167 21.57 -7.28 -20.49
C ILE A 167 20.07 -7.60 -20.47
N GLU A 168 19.30 -6.82 -19.73
CA GLU A 168 17.85 -6.99 -19.64
C GLU A 168 17.18 -6.50 -20.93
N THR A 169 16.46 -7.40 -21.62
CA THR A 169 15.68 -7.07 -22.82
C THR A 169 14.24 -6.75 -22.42
N PHE A 170 13.82 -5.50 -22.58
CA PHE A 170 12.43 -5.12 -22.37
C PHE A 170 11.62 -5.43 -23.63
N PRO A 171 10.48 -6.12 -23.54
CA PRO A 171 9.56 -6.21 -24.67
C PRO A 171 9.04 -4.81 -25.03
N GLU A 172 8.87 -4.54 -26.32
CA GLU A 172 8.25 -3.32 -26.85
C GLU A 172 6.80 -3.14 -26.35
#